data_AF-A0A7C5HBT4-F1
#
_entry.id   AF-A0A7C5HBT4-F1
#
_cell.length_a   1.000
_cell.length_b   1.000
_cell.length_c   1.000
_cell.angle_alpha   90.00
_cell.angle_beta   90.00
_cell.angle_gamma   90.00
#
_symmetry.space_group_name_H-M   'P 1'
#
loop_
_entity.id
_entity.type
_entity.pdbx_description
1 polymer ?
#
loop_
_entity_poly.entity_id
_entity_poly.type
_entity_poly.pdbx_seq_one_letter_code
_entity_poly.pdbx_strand_id
1 'polypeptide(L)'
;MNRKLLLVLSVVFSVLFVTACAQAGTPPSAVLPSTADNVATYNSKNSPAPPPQKAGPLEIAQPPNTGLQAVKIGDILSGPEKFATGKVVIEGKIISQCGAGCWFTISDGTGTIYVDLAPSNLTIPQKRGAVARVYGKVVTKGSDTYLIGEKVEF
;
A
#
# COMPACT_ATOMS: atom_id res chain seq x y z
N MET A 1 33.78 32.49 -6.76
CA MET A 1 33.29 33.18 -7.97
C MET A 1 32.60 32.15 -8.88
N ASN A 2 31.44 32.36 -9.51
CA ASN A 2 30.44 33.43 -9.42
C ASN A 2 29.04 32.83 -9.64
N ARG A 3 28.00 33.39 -9.01
CA ARG A 3 26.58 33.15 -9.34
C ARG A 3 26.03 34.36 -10.10
N LYS A 4 24.98 34.13 -10.89
CA LYS A 4 24.15 35.13 -11.62
C LYS A 4 24.77 35.68 -12.92
N LEU A 5 23.86 36.16 -13.78
CA LEU A 5 24.06 37.00 -14.97
C LEU A 5 24.30 36.30 -16.33
N LEU A 6 23.22 35.74 -16.91
CA LEU A 6 22.73 36.26 -18.20
C LEU A 6 21.22 35.96 -18.36
N LEU A 7 20.41 36.94 -17.96
CA LEU A 7 19.02 37.09 -18.39
C LEU A 7 19.04 37.88 -19.72
N VAL A 8 17.93 37.85 -20.47
CA VAL A 8 17.65 38.65 -21.68
C VAL A 8 18.29 38.17 -23.01
N LEU A 9 17.53 37.35 -23.75
CA LEU A 9 17.26 37.34 -25.21
C LEU A 9 16.41 36.05 -25.47
N SER A 10 15.31 36.02 -26.21
CA SER A 10 14.73 37.01 -27.14
C SER A 10 13.19 36.99 -27.06
N VAL A 11 12.57 38.17 -27.15
CA VAL A 11 11.12 38.35 -27.33
C VAL A 11 10.81 38.47 -28.83
N VAL A 12 9.55 38.31 -29.21
CA VAL A 12 8.93 38.61 -30.53
C VAL A 12 9.06 37.50 -31.59
N PHE A 13 7.97 36.75 -31.82
CA PHE A 13 7.23 36.81 -33.10
C PHE A 13 5.78 36.28 -32.96
N SER A 14 4.82 37.17 -33.24
CA SER A 14 3.56 36.98 -33.99
C SER A 14 2.74 35.69 -33.76
N VAL A 15 1.59 35.67 -33.06
CA VAL A 15 0.31 36.39 -33.29
C VAL A 15 -0.41 35.98 -34.60
N LEU A 16 -1.71 35.67 -34.46
CA LEU A 16 -2.72 35.27 -35.47
C LEU A 16 -2.66 33.82 -36.00
N PHE A 17 -3.58 32.98 -35.52
CA PHE A 17 -4.78 32.64 -36.30
C PHE A 17 -5.96 32.37 -35.36
N VAL A 18 -7.08 33.06 -35.59
CA VAL A 18 -8.38 32.79 -34.93
C VAL A 18 -9.33 32.25 -35.98
N THR A 19 -9.71 30.98 -35.88
CA THR A 19 -10.93 30.47 -36.53
C THR A 19 -11.56 29.41 -35.63
N ALA A 20 -12.83 29.59 -35.28
CA ALA A 20 -13.58 28.67 -34.46
C ALA A 20 -14.23 27.56 -35.30
N CYS A 21 -14.37 26.37 -34.72
CA CYS A 21 -15.52 25.50 -34.95
C CYS A 21 -15.88 24.83 -33.62
N ALA A 22 -17.13 25.03 -33.19
CA ALA A 22 -17.68 24.35 -32.03
C ALA A 22 -18.24 22.99 -32.45
N GLN A 23 -18.01 21.95 -31.64
CA GLN A 23 -18.93 20.83 -31.53
C GLN A 23 -18.71 20.13 -30.19
N ALA A 24 -19.75 20.18 -29.35
CA ALA A 24 -19.78 19.42 -28.11
C ALA A 24 -20.01 17.94 -28.44
N GLY A 25 -19.05 17.10 -28.06
CA GLY A 25 -19.13 15.65 -28.17
C GLY A 25 -18.84 15.00 -26.83
N THR A 26 -19.83 14.98 -25.93
CA THR A 26 -19.73 14.18 -24.70
C THR A 26 -19.71 12.69 -25.08
N PRO A 27 -18.74 11.89 -24.60
CA PRO A 27 -18.77 10.46 -24.83
C PRO A 27 -20.04 9.86 -24.20
N PRO A 28 -20.75 8.96 -24.89
CA PRO A 28 -22.01 8.41 -24.39
C PRO A 28 -21.77 7.63 -23.10
N SER A 29 -22.54 7.96 -22.06
CA SER A 29 -22.57 7.22 -20.80
C SER A 29 -23.01 5.79 -21.07
N ALA A 30 -22.10 4.83 -20.89
CA ALA A 30 -22.44 3.42 -20.90
C ALA A 30 -23.28 3.10 -19.65
N VAL A 31 -24.60 3.12 -19.81
CA VAL A 31 -25.56 2.69 -18.78
C VAL A 31 -25.38 1.18 -18.58
N LEU A 32 -24.91 0.79 -17.39
CA LEU A 32 -25.11 -0.55 -16.86
C LEU A 32 -26.34 -0.54 -15.94
N PRO A 33 -27.15 -1.60 -15.93
CA PRO A 33 -28.46 -1.59 -15.28
C PRO A 33 -28.35 -1.45 -13.76
N SER A 34 -29.01 -0.41 -13.24
CA SER A 34 -29.32 -0.30 -11.82
C SER A 34 -30.53 -1.16 -11.52
N THR A 35 -30.31 -2.32 -10.91
CA THR A 35 -31.34 -3.07 -10.21
C THR A 35 -31.32 -2.58 -8.75
N ALA A 36 -32.28 -1.73 -8.37
CA ALA A 36 -32.81 -1.80 -7.02
C ALA A 36 -33.39 -3.23 -6.85
N ASP A 37 -33.25 -3.94 -5.73
CA ASP A 37 -33.23 -3.50 -4.33
C ASP A 37 -31.97 -4.03 -3.61
N ASN A 38 -31.49 -3.52 -2.46
CA ASN A 38 -32.24 -3.29 -1.23
C ASN A 38 -31.66 -2.10 -0.44
N VAL A 39 -32.51 -1.15 -0.06
CA VAL A 39 -32.18 -0.17 0.99
C VAL A 39 -32.27 -0.87 2.35
N ALA A 40 -31.18 -1.51 2.75
CA ALA A 40 -30.95 -1.87 4.14
C ALA A 40 -30.44 -0.61 4.87
N THR A 41 -31.36 0.14 5.47
CA THR A 41 -31.08 1.33 6.28
C THR A 41 -30.03 1.03 7.34
N TYR A 42 -28.77 1.43 7.12
CA TYR A 42 -27.71 1.29 8.12
C TYR A 42 -27.90 2.32 9.23
N ASN A 43 -28.86 2.04 10.11
CA ASN A 43 -29.18 2.84 11.27
C ASN A 43 -27.95 2.91 12.19
N SER A 44 -27.46 4.13 12.42
CA SER A 44 -26.30 4.47 13.26
C SER A 44 -26.55 4.27 14.78
N LYS A 45 -27.23 3.18 15.15
CA LYS A 45 -27.59 2.82 16.52
C LYS A 45 -27.34 1.35 16.88
N ASN A 46 -27.08 0.47 15.90
CA ASN A 46 -26.87 -0.97 16.14
C ASN A 46 -25.48 -1.47 15.68
N SER A 47 -24.43 -0.65 15.77
CA SER A 47 -23.10 -1.23 15.95
C SER A 47 -23.12 -2.00 17.28
N PRO A 48 -22.79 -3.31 17.31
CA PRO A 48 -22.45 -3.94 18.58
C PRO A 48 -21.34 -3.09 19.21
N ALA A 49 -21.54 -2.67 20.46
CA ALA A 49 -20.45 -2.04 21.19
C ALA A 49 -19.23 -2.97 21.09
N PRO A 50 -18.01 -2.46 20.81
CA PRO A 50 -16.82 -3.30 20.89
C PRO A 50 -16.85 -3.99 22.26
N PRO A 51 -16.72 -5.33 22.33
CA PRO A 51 -16.91 -6.06 23.56
C PRO A 51 -16.03 -5.42 24.64
N PRO A 52 -16.56 -5.14 25.84
CA PRO A 52 -15.91 -4.25 26.79
C PRO A 52 -14.51 -4.80 27.06
N GLN A 53 -13.48 -4.08 26.60
CA GLN A 53 -12.08 -4.42 26.80
C GLN A 53 -11.72 -4.14 28.25
N LYS A 54 -12.23 -5.01 29.12
CA LYS A 54 -11.91 -5.08 30.52
C LYS A 54 -10.43 -5.44 30.61
N ALA A 55 -9.61 -4.47 30.97
CA ALA A 55 -8.20 -4.69 31.26
C ALA A 55 -8.08 -5.87 32.25
N GLY A 56 -7.39 -6.91 31.82
CA GLY A 56 -7.24 -8.19 32.50
C GLY A 56 -5.98 -8.90 31.98
N PRO A 57 -5.39 -9.84 32.74
CA PRO A 57 -3.98 -10.19 32.57
C PRO A 57 -3.66 -11.00 31.31
N LEU A 58 -2.35 -11.06 31.03
CA LEU A 58 -1.66 -11.77 29.95
C LEU A 58 -1.94 -13.30 29.91
N GLU A 59 -1.41 -13.97 28.86
CA GLU A 59 -1.22 -15.44 28.69
C GLU A 59 -2.51 -16.30 28.53
N ILE A 60 -2.61 -17.33 27.68
CA ILE A 60 -1.76 -18.00 26.66
C ILE A 60 -2.74 -18.55 25.54
N ALA A 61 -2.40 -19.10 24.36
CA ALA A 61 -1.16 -19.45 23.66
C ALA A 61 -1.37 -19.56 22.12
N GLN A 62 -0.27 -19.61 21.36
CA GLN A 62 -0.12 -20.35 20.10
C GLN A 62 1.18 -21.18 20.19
N PRO A 63 1.32 -22.33 19.52
CA PRO A 63 2.41 -23.29 19.79
C PRO A 63 3.80 -22.72 19.44
N PRO A 64 4.87 -23.18 20.12
CA PRO A 64 6.23 -22.70 19.93
C PRO A 64 6.83 -23.24 18.63
N ASN A 65 6.45 -22.64 17.50
CA ASN A 65 7.14 -22.82 16.22
C ASN A 65 8.25 -21.78 16.11
N THR A 66 9.47 -22.20 16.45
CA THR A 66 10.72 -21.44 16.51
C THR A 66 10.90 -20.39 15.41
N GLY A 67 10.50 -19.15 15.70
CA GLY A 67 10.59 -18.02 14.78
C GLY A 67 9.96 -16.76 15.38
N LEU A 68 10.44 -15.60 14.94
CA LEU A 68 9.91 -14.29 15.35
C LEU A 68 8.39 -14.22 15.11
N GLN A 69 7.65 -13.69 16.09
CA GLN A 69 6.20 -13.50 16.03
C GLN A 69 5.84 -12.55 14.89
N ALA A 70 4.76 -12.86 14.15
CA ALA A 70 4.27 -11.98 13.09
C ALA A 70 3.55 -10.76 13.68
N VAL A 71 3.93 -9.56 13.24
CA VAL A 71 3.28 -8.29 13.58
C VAL A 71 2.24 -7.91 12.51
N LYS A 72 1.25 -7.09 12.87
CA LYS A 72 0.24 -6.62 11.93
C LYS A 72 0.76 -5.52 11.02
N ILE A 73 0.32 -5.52 9.77
CA ILE A 73 0.74 -4.53 8.79
C ILE A 73 0.20 -3.14 9.16
N GLY A 74 -1.03 -3.06 9.69
CA GLY A 74 -1.59 -1.80 10.20
C GLY A 74 -0.79 -1.16 11.34
N ASP A 75 -0.16 -1.97 12.20
CA ASP A 75 0.69 -1.47 13.30
C ASP A 75 1.99 -0.85 12.75
N ILE A 76 2.60 -1.48 11.73
CA ILE A 76 3.76 -0.93 11.02
C ILE A 76 3.42 0.39 10.33
N LEU A 77 2.27 0.46 9.64
CA LEU A 77 1.88 1.65 8.88
C LEU A 77 1.46 2.83 9.78
N SER A 78 0.99 2.57 11.00
CA SER A 78 0.54 3.59 11.96
C SER A 78 1.63 4.05 12.95
N GLY A 79 2.78 3.37 13.00
CA GLY A 79 3.94 3.76 13.82
C GLY A 79 5.23 3.08 13.38
N PRO A 80 5.72 3.35 12.15
CA PRO A 80 6.89 2.65 11.57
C PRO A 80 8.18 2.86 12.37
N GLU A 81 8.30 3.97 13.09
CA GLU A 81 9.44 4.30 13.95
C GLU A 81 9.70 3.25 15.04
N LYS A 82 8.65 2.55 15.51
CA LYS A 82 8.74 1.47 16.51
C LYS A 82 9.46 0.22 15.98
N PHE A 83 9.55 0.09 14.66
CA PHE A 83 10.08 -1.09 13.97
C PHE A 83 11.39 -0.81 13.21
N ALA A 84 11.84 0.44 13.15
CA ALA A 84 12.95 0.89 12.31
C ALA A 84 14.32 0.26 12.63
N THR A 85 14.53 -0.23 13.87
CA THR A 85 15.80 -0.84 14.32
C THR A 85 15.80 -2.37 14.29
N GLY A 86 14.66 -3.00 13.99
CA GLY A 86 14.46 -4.45 14.15
C GLY A 86 14.29 -5.22 12.84
N LYS A 87 14.45 -6.54 12.92
CA LYS A 87 13.83 -7.46 11.95
C LYS A 87 12.39 -7.68 12.39
N VAL A 88 11.44 -7.49 11.49
CA VAL A 88 10.03 -7.82 11.69
C VAL A 88 9.65 -9.05 10.86
N VAL A 89 8.56 -9.69 11.25
CA VAL A 89 7.90 -10.72 10.44
C VAL A 89 6.47 -10.28 10.19
N ILE A 90 6.01 -10.37 8.95
CA ILE A 90 4.62 -10.14 8.56
C ILE A 90 4.08 -11.37 7.83
N GLU A 91 2.77 -11.60 7.92
CA GLU A 91 2.12 -12.73 7.27
C GLU A 91 0.80 -12.27 6.65
N GLY A 92 0.52 -12.67 5.42
CA GLY A 92 -0.64 -12.20 4.68
C GLY A 92 -0.72 -12.73 3.26
N LYS A 93 -1.72 -12.28 2.50
CA LYS A 93 -1.97 -12.69 1.12
C LYS A 93 -1.26 -11.75 0.14
N ILE A 94 -0.55 -12.31 -0.83
CA ILE A 94 0.06 -11.54 -1.93
C ILE A 94 -1.05 -11.07 -2.88
N ILE A 95 -1.29 -9.76 -2.95
CA ILE A 95 -2.34 -9.16 -3.79
C ILE A 95 -1.80 -8.66 -5.14
N SER A 96 -0.53 -8.26 -5.19
CA SER A 96 0.16 -7.83 -6.42
C SER A 96 1.62 -8.29 -6.39
N GLN A 97 2.24 -8.45 -7.56
CA GLN A 97 3.60 -8.98 -7.69
C GLN A 97 4.23 -8.56 -9.02
N CYS A 98 5.52 -8.23 -9.00
CA CYS A 98 6.33 -8.01 -10.20
C CYS A 98 6.41 -9.26 -11.08
N GLY A 99 6.39 -9.11 -12.42
CA GLY A 99 6.63 -10.21 -13.35
C GLY A 99 7.98 -10.92 -13.13
N ALA A 100 9.02 -10.15 -12.77
CA ALA A 100 10.36 -10.65 -12.45
C ALA A 100 10.52 -11.13 -10.99
N GLY A 101 9.49 -11.02 -10.15
CA GLY A 101 9.51 -11.52 -8.77
C GLY A 101 10.38 -10.75 -7.77
N CYS A 102 10.96 -9.61 -8.15
CA CYS A 102 11.83 -8.76 -7.30
C CYS A 102 11.08 -7.86 -6.30
N TRP A 103 9.75 -7.79 -6.38
CA TRP A 103 8.90 -7.13 -5.39
C TRP A 103 7.48 -7.69 -5.43
N PHE A 104 6.75 -7.50 -4.34
CA PHE A 104 5.32 -7.80 -4.26
C PHE A 104 4.59 -6.91 -3.24
N THR A 105 3.27 -6.99 -3.23
CA THR A 105 2.41 -6.28 -2.27
C THR A 105 1.60 -7.31 -1.49
N ILE A 106 1.63 -7.22 -0.17
CA ILE A 106 1.00 -8.18 0.76
C ILE A 106 -0.02 -7.47 1.65
N SER A 107 -1.12 -8.15 1.97
CA SER A 107 -2.15 -7.66 2.89
C SER A 107 -2.58 -8.73 3.90
N ASP A 108 -2.75 -8.33 5.15
CA ASP A 108 -3.17 -9.16 6.28
C ASP A 108 -4.60 -8.82 6.76
N GLY A 109 -5.32 -7.98 6.02
CA GLY A 109 -6.63 -7.43 6.38
C GLY A 109 -6.59 -6.21 7.30
N THR A 110 -5.46 -5.92 7.97
CA THR A 110 -5.27 -4.70 8.79
C THR A 110 -4.58 -3.59 8.01
N GLY A 111 -3.77 -3.96 7.02
CA GLY A 111 -3.08 -3.04 6.14
C GLY A 111 -2.65 -3.70 4.84
N THR A 112 -1.92 -2.94 4.03
CA THR A 112 -1.30 -3.40 2.78
C THR A 112 0.07 -2.75 2.67
N ILE A 113 1.14 -3.52 2.47
CA ILE A 113 2.50 -2.99 2.38
C ILE A 113 3.25 -3.53 1.16
N TYR A 114 4.10 -2.68 0.60
CA TYR A 114 5.05 -3.04 -0.45
C TYR A 114 6.26 -3.76 0.17
N VAL A 115 6.67 -4.86 -0.44
CA VAL A 115 7.85 -5.64 -0.08
C VAL A 115 8.83 -5.59 -1.24
N ASP A 116 9.96 -4.94 -1.02
CA ASP A 116 11.11 -4.94 -1.93
C ASP A 116 12.03 -6.12 -1.60
N LEU A 117 12.36 -6.93 -2.60
CA LEU A 117 13.31 -8.04 -2.47
C LEU A 117 14.65 -7.74 -3.15
N ALA A 118 14.73 -6.72 -4.01
CA ALA A 118 15.92 -6.42 -4.80
C ALA A 118 17.15 -6.06 -3.94
N PRO A 119 17.05 -5.26 -2.85
CA PRO A 119 18.21 -4.97 -1.99
C PRO A 119 18.80 -6.19 -1.29
N SER A 120 18.05 -7.29 -1.18
CA SER A 120 18.49 -8.57 -0.62
C SER A 120 18.87 -9.60 -1.69
N ASN A 121 18.90 -9.21 -2.97
CA ASN A 121 19.12 -10.10 -4.12
C ASN A 121 18.15 -11.29 -4.18
N LEU A 122 16.93 -11.11 -3.66
CA LEU A 122 15.91 -12.15 -3.65
C LEU A 122 14.91 -11.96 -4.81
N THR A 123 14.44 -13.09 -5.34
CA THR A 123 13.31 -13.14 -6.27
C THR A 123 12.40 -14.30 -5.88
N ILE A 124 11.11 -14.15 -6.11
CA ILE A 124 10.11 -15.20 -5.88
C ILE A 124 9.35 -15.56 -7.17
N PRO A 125 8.98 -16.84 -7.39
CA PRO A 125 8.13 -17.22 -8.51
C PRO A 125 6.74 -16.56 -8.40
N GLN A 126 5.96 -16.58 -9.49
CA GLN A 126 4.60 -16.03 -9.48
C GLN A 126 3.72 -16.75 -8.45
N LYS A 127 3.35 -16.04 -7.40
CA LYS A 127 2.66 -16.51 -6.18
C LYS A 127 1.53 -15.57 -5.76
N ARG A 128 1.07 -14.67 -6.64
CA ARG A 128 -0.11 -13.83 -6.41
C ARG A 128 -1.30 -14.68 -6.01
N GLY A 129 -1.97 -14.30 -4.91
CA GLY A 129 -3.07 -15.03 -4.30
C GLY A 129 -2.66 -16.04 -3.23
N ALA A 130 -1.38 -16.43 -3.12
CA ALA A 130 -0.88 -17.25 -2.02
C ALA A 130 -0.77 -16.44 -0.72
N VAL A 131 -0.79 -17.14 0.42
CA VAL A 131 -0.30 -16.61 1.68
C VAL A 131 1.24 -16.66 1.65
N ALA A 132 1.89 -15.68 2.27
CA ALA A 132 3.34 -15.65 2.44
C ALA A 132 3.70 -15.09 3.82
N ARG A 133 4.80 -15.59 4.39
CA ARG A 133 5.42 -15.09 5.61
C ARG A 133 6.75 -14.44 5.26
N VAL A 134 6.90 -13.17 5.59
CA VAL A 134 7.99 -12.31 5.12
C VAL A 134 8.79 -11.82 6.32
N TYR A 135 10.10 -12.04 6.28
CA TYR A 135 11.05 -11.57 7.28
C TYR A 135 11.82 -10.42 6.66
N GLY A 136 11.95 -9.30 7.35
CA GLY A 136 12.58 -8.12 6.75
C GLY A 136 12.73 -6.95 7.70
N LYS A 137 13.09 -5.80 7.15
CA LYS A 137 13.26 -4.54 7.87
C LYS A 137 12.25 -3.51 7.37
N VAL A 138 11.65 -2.77 8.30
CA VAL A 138 10.81 -1.62 7.95
C VAL A 138 11.71 -0.46 7.53
N VAL A 139 11.40 0.15 6.38
CA VAL A 139 12.10 1.32 5.87
C VAL A 139 11.08 2.41 5.57
N THR A 140 11.38 3.63 6.02
CA THR A 140 10.57 4.82 5.73
C THR A 140 11.40 5.77 4.86
N LYS A 141 10.81 6.26 3.76
CA LYS A 141 11.43 7.23 2.85
C LYS A 141 10.44 8.34 2.53
N GLY A 142 10.59 9.49 3.17
CA GLY A 142 9.58 10.55 3.09
C GLY A 142 8.28 10.10 3.77
N SER A 143 7.17 10.11 3.04
CA SER A 143 5.87 9.59 3.48
C SER A 143 5.74 8.06 3.39
N ASP A 144 6.62 7.40 2.65
CA ASP A 144 6.39 6.03 2.20
C ASP A 144 7.03 5.03 3.16
N THR A 145 6.21 4.11 3.69
CA THR A 145 6.67 2.99 4.53
C THR A 145 6.58 1.69 3.75
N TYR A 146 7.69 0.95 3.68
CA TYR A 146 7.78 -0.33 2.99
C TYR A 146 8.70 -1.31 3.74
N LEU A 147 8.67 -2.57 3.32
CA LEU A 147 9.55 -3.60 3.87
C LEU A 147 10.67 -3.93 2.86
N ILE A 148 11.91 -4.03 3.33
CA ILE A 148 12.96 -4.78 2.62
C ILE A 148 12.90 -6.23 3.10
N GLY A 149 12.49 -7.14 2.24
CA GLY A 149 12.35 -8.57 2.55
C GLY A 149 13.67 -9.33 2.43
N GLU A 150 14.11 -9.92 3.53
CA GLU A 150 15.35 -10.69 3.67
C GLU A 150 15.11 -12.23 3.64
N LYS A 151 13.87 -12.68 3.80
CA LYS A 151 13.41 -14.06 3.56
C LYS A 151 11.91 -14.09 3.29
N VAL A 152 11.45 -14.97 2.40
CA VAL A 152 10.02 -15.22 2.11
C VAL A 152 9.75 -16.72 2.21
N GLU A 153 8.68 -17.07 2.92
CA GLU A 153 8.14 -18.43 3.07
C GLU A 153 6.69 -18.46 2.56
N PHE A 154 6.21 -19.62 2.12
CA PHE A 154 4.89 -19.85 1.49
C PHE A 154 4.21 -21.09 2.09
#